data_AF-A0A956L050-F1
#
_entry.id   AF-A0A956L050-F1
#
_cell.length_a   1.000
_cell.length_b   1.000
_cell.length_c   1.000
_cell.angle_alpha   90.00
_cell.angle_beta   90.00
_cell.angle_gamma   90.00
#
_symmetry.space_group_name_H-M   'P 1'
#
loop_
_entity.id
_entity.type
_entity.pdbx_description
1 polymer ?
#
loop_
_entity_poly.entity_id
_entity_poly.type
_entity_poly.pdbx_seq_one_letter_code
_entity_poly.pdbx_strand_id
1 'polypeptide(L)'
;MLMLRFTSISFILLLVGAPACVTTSDVCGETNCGCWEDATIDYQATVRDVGRDAPVQGAEVFCDDEDEPIAVSDAQGQVSFTLETEHSLGCGYARCERLRFSAPDQGLDDFETTTDLSNGLRVEMQPSG
;
A
#
# COMPACT_ATOMS: atom_id res chain seq x y z
N MET A 1 -51.33 53.18 -46.92
CA MET A 1 -50.54 53.91 -45.90
C MET A 1 -50.80 53.20 -44.58
N LEU A 2 -49.91 52.30 -44.16
CA LEU A 2 -50.10 51.47 -42.97
C LEU A 2 -48.80 51.46 -42.16
N MET A 3 -48.97 51.73 -40.87
CA MET A 3 -47.96 52.10 -39.88
C MET A 3 -46.92 50.98 -39.62
N LEU A 4 -45.64 51.38 -39.57
CA LEU A 4 -44.58 50.61 -38.93
C LEU A 4 -44.79 50.57 -37.42
N ARG A 5 -44.72 49.38 -36.83
CA ARG A 5 -44.39 49.20 -35.42
C ARG A 5 -43.25 48.19 -35.28
N PHE A 6 -42.17 48.69 -34.70
CA PHE A 6 -41.02 47.94 -34.20
C PHE A 6 -41.42 47.18 -32.94
N THR A 7 -41.11 45.89 -32.87
CA THR A 7 -40.76 45.25 -31.60
C THR A 7 -39.97 43.95 -31.80
N SER A 8 -38.76 43.98 -31.22
CA SER A 8 -37.95 42.87 -30.68
C SER A 8 -37.47 41.72 -31.59
N ILE A 9 -36.19 41.85 -31.94
CA ILE A 9 -35.27 40.75 -32.22
C ILE A 9 -35.02 40.00 -30.90
N SER A 10 -35.43 38.73 -30.81
CA SER A 10 -34.94 37.80 -29.79
C SER A 10 -34.14 36.70 -30.47
N PHE A 11 -32.86 36.99 -30.72
CA PHE A 11 -31.86 35.98 -31.05
C PHE A 11 -31.16 35.61 -29.74
N ILE A 12 -31.71 34.65 -28.99
CA ILE A 12 -31.06 34.12 -27.80
C ILE A 12 -30.11 33.01 -28.24
N LEU A 13 -28.89 33.40 -28.56
CA LEU A 13 -27.71 32.54 -28.56
C LEU A 13 -27.22 32.48 -27.10
N LEU A 14 -27.61 31.45 -26.36
CA LEU A 14 -26.99 31.08 -25.09
C LEU A 14 -26.44 29.66 -25.20
N LEU A 15 -25.40 29.52 -26.02
CA LEU A 15 -24.36 28.51 -25.83
C LEU A 15 -23.20 29.23 -25.18
N VAL A 16 -23.23 29.37 -23.86
CA VAL A 16 -22.08 29.84 -23.09
C VAL A 16 -21.76 28.79 -22.06
N GLY A 17 -20.67 28.08 -22.38
CA GLY A 17 -19.87 27.17 -21.58
C GLY A 17 -20.46 26.66 -20.28
N ALA A 18 -20.70 25.35 -20.23
CA ALA A 18 -20.43 24.64 -18.99
C ALA A 18 -19.04 25.09 -18.50
N PRO A 19 -18.90 25.70 -17.31
CA PRO A 19 -17.57 25.86 -16.73
C PRO A 19 -17.01 24.45 -16.69
N ALA A 20 -15.92 24.24 -17.42
CA ALA A 20 -15.15 23.00 -17.36
C ALA A 20 -15.05 22.64 -15.87
N CYS A 21 -15.52 21.44 -15.51
CA CYS A 21 -15.08 20.82 -14.28
C CYS A 21 -13.55 20.79 -14.39
N VAL A 22 -12.89 21.77 -13.79
CA VAL A 22 -11.48 21.68 -13.48
C VAL A 22 -11.45 20.66 -12.36
N THR A 23 -11.47 19.38 -12.73
CA THR A 23 -11.04 18.31 -11.86
C THR A 23 -9.59 18.64 -11.56
N THR A 24 -9.35 19.27 -10.42
CA THR A 24 -8.03 19.29 -9.78
C THR A 24 -7.76 17.87 -9.29
N SER A 25 -7.65 16.93 -10.22
CA SER A 25 -7.38 15.51 -9.94
C SER A 25 -5.96 15.11 -10.32
N ASP A 26 -5.12 16.09 -10.68
CA ASP A 26 -3.74 15.87 -11.08
C ASP A 26 -2.79 16.67 -10.17
N VAL A 27 -2.46 16.16 -8.98
CA VAL A 27 -1.26 16.65 -8.26
C VAL A 27 -0.51 15.55 -7.48
N CYS A 28 -0.60 14.29 -7.92
CA CYS A 28 0.27 13.21 -7.39
C CYS A 28 1.22 12.70 -8.49
N GLY A 29 1.58 13.58 -9.42
CA GLY A 29 2.44 13.28 -10.58
C GLY A 29 3.95 13.50 -10.33
N GLU A 30 4.35 13.93 -9.13
CA GLU A 30 5.75 14.16 -8.77
C GLU A 30 6.10 13.40 -7.48
N THR A 31 7.39 13.08 -7.29
CA THR A 31 7.94 12.36 -6.13
C THR A 31 7.87 13.20 -4.85
N ASN A 32 6.67 13.63 -4.48
CA ASN A 32 6.41 14.57 -3.41
C ASN A 32 5.70 13.83 -2.27
N CYS A 33 6.39 13.73 -1.14
CA CYS A 33 5.81 13.19 0.08
C CYS A 33 4.56 13.98 0.48
N GLY A 34 3.48 13.27 0.84
CA GLY A 34 2.27 13.86 1.40
C GLY A 34 1.04 13.78 0.51
N CYS A 35 1.15 13.25 -0.71
CA CYS A 35 0.00 12.69 -1.40
C CYS A 35 -0.13 11.21 -1.04
N TRP A 36 -1.15 10.87 -0.27
CA TRP A 36 -1.43 9.50 0.17
C TRP A 36 -2.54 8.90 -0.69
N GLU A 37 -2.30 7.70 -1.20
CA GLU A 37 -3.28 6.91 -1.95
C GLU A 37 -3.47 5.56 -1.24
N ASP A 38 -4.72 5.10 -1.14
CA ASP A 38 -5.03 3.78 -0.59
C ASP A 38 -4.26 2.69 -1.35
N ALA A 39 -3.62 1.79 -0.61
CA ALA A 39 -2.83 0.70 -1.14
C ALA A 39 -3.18 -0.62 -0.44
N THR A 40 -3.29 -1.67 -1.25
CA THR A 40 -3.45 -3.04 -0.76
C THR A 40 -2.25 -3.86 -1.18
N ILE A 41 -1.60 -4.51 -0.22
CA ILE A 41 -0.41 -5.32 -0.44
C ILE A 41 -0.74 -6.76 -0.06
N ASP A 42 -0.76 -7.64 -1.06
CA ASP A 42 -0.78 -9.08 -0.81
C ASP A 42 0.65 -9.57 -0.60
N TYR A 43 0.94 -10.02 0.61
CA TYR A 43 2.28 -10.45 1.01
C TYR A 43 2.34 -11.98 1.09
N GLN A 44 3.36 -12.56 0.47
CA GLN A 44 3.65 -14.00 0.55
C GLN A 44 5.15 -14.24 0.81
N ALA A 45 5.44 -15.00 1.86
CA ALA A 45 6.82 -15.39 2.20
C ALA A 45 6.94 -16.84 2.66
N THR A 46 8.16 -17.38 2.53
CA THR A 46 8.56 -18.66 3.13
C THR A 46 9.69 -18.43 4.12
N VAL A 47 9.48 -18.80 5.38
CA VAL A 47 10.42 -18.64 6.49
C VAL A 47 11.17 -19.95 6.71
N ARG A 48 12.51 -19.89 6.68
CA ARG A 48 13.39 -21.05 6.88
C ARG A 48 14.50 -20.76 7.88
N ASP A 49 14.83 -21.79 8.65
CA ASP A 49 16.01 -21.83 9.51
C ASP A 49 17.21 -22.24 8.65
N VAL A 50 18.18 -21.34 8.51
CA VAL A 50 19.38 -21.57 7.69
C VAL A 50 20.27 -22.65 8.29
N GLY A 51 20.34 -22.76 9.61
CA GLY A 51 21.19 -23.73 10.30
C GLY A 51 20.70 -25.17 10.11
N ARG A 52 19.39 -25.37 9.97
CA ARG A 52 18.76 -26.70 9.80
C ARG A 52 18.20 -26.97 8.41
N ASP A 53 18.19 -25.98 7.52
CA ASP A 53 17.52 -26.04 6.21
C ASP A 53 16.04 -26.48 6.35
N ALA A 54 15.36 -26.05 7.41
CA ALA A 54 14.01 -26.48 7.76
C ALA A 54 13.00 -25.32 7.74
N PRO A 55 11.71 -25.56 7.42
CA PRO A 55 10.69 -24.53 7.57
C PRO A 55 10.53 -24.13 9.03
N VAL A 56 10.31 -22.84 9.28
CA VAL A 56 10.05 -22.30 10.62
C VAL A 56 8.54 -22.16 10.78
N GLN A 57 7.94 -23.04 11.58
CA GLN A 57 6.52 -22.97 11.92
C GLN A 57 6.29 -22.01 13.09
N GLY A 58 5.21 -21.22 13.06
CA GLY A 58 4.88 -20.34 14.19
C GLY A 58 5.77 -19.10 14.28
N ALA A 59 6.50 -18.76 13.22
CA ALA A 59 7.19 -17.46 13.14
C ALA A 59 6.12 -16.36 13.06
N GLU A 60 6.19 -15.43 13.99
CA GLU A 60 5.29 -14.29 14.09
C GLU A 60 5.83 -13.14 13.22
N VAL A 61 4.94 -12.48 12.49
CA VAL A 61 5.27 -11.33 11.65
C VAL A 61 4.63 -10.09 12.27
N PHE A 62 5.43 -9.05 12.43
CA PHE A 62 5.03 -7.77 13.00
C PHE A 62 5.29 -6.65 12.00
N CYS A 63 4.45 -5.62 12.03
CA CYS A 63 4.83 -4.31 11.55
C CYS A 63 5.76 -3.64 12.57
N ASP A 64 6.64 -2.75 12.13
CA ASP A 64 7.65 -2.12 12.99
C ASP A 64 7.10 -1.26 14.13
N ASP A 65 5.85 -0.79 14.01
CA ASP A 65 5.15 0.00 15.05
C ASP A 65 4.04 -0.79 15.78
N GLU A 66 4.03 -2.13 15.67
CA GLU A 66 2.97 -2.97 16.23
C GLU A 66 3.49 -4.07 17.16
N ASP A 67 2.80 -4.21 18.30
CA ASP A 67 3.08 -5.23 19.31
C ASP A 67 2.34 -6.55 19.05
N GLU A 68 1.27 -6.52 18.25
CA GLU A 68 0.51 -7.71 17.88
C GLU A 68 0.98 -8.26 16.52
N PRO A 69 1.11 -9.59 16.39
CA PRO A 69 1.50 -10.18 15.12
C PRO A 69 0.36 -10.05 14.09
N ILE A 70 0.69 -9.58 12.89
CA ILE A 70 -0.25 -9.47 11.78
C ILE A 70 -0.43 -10.80 11.04
N ALA A 71 0.55 -11.70 11.17
CA ALA A 71 0.52 -13.03 10.59
C ALA A 71 1.42 -14.01 11.35
N VAL A 72 1.18 -15.30 11.17
CA VAL A 72 1.97 -16.38 11.75
C VAL A 72 2.22 -17.44 10.69
N SER A 73 3.45 -17.95 10.61
CA SER A 73 3.80 -18.98 9.63
C SER A 73 3.18 -20.34 9.93
N ASP A 74 2.77 -21.05 8.87
CA ASP A 74 2.18 -22.38 8.98
C ASP A 74 3.24 -23.49 9.18
N ALA A 75 2.80 -24.76 9.17
CA ALA A 75 3.69 -25.92 9.33
C ALA A 75 4.73 -26.08 8.21
N GLN A 76 4.55 -25.41 7.07
CA GLN A 76 5.48 -25.37 5.95
C GLN A 76 6.34 -24.09 5.96
N GLY A 77 6.21 -23.26 6.99
CA GLY A 77 6.88 -21.97 7.09
C GLY A 77 6.31 -20.92 6.14
N GLN A 78 5.12 -21.13 5.58
CA GLN A 78 4.48 -20.18 4.69
C GLN A 78 3.75 -19.10 5.50
N VAL A 79 3.91 -17.86 5.07
CA VAL A 79 3.20 -16.69 5.58
C VAL A 79 2.44 -16.07 4.41
N SER A 80 1.16 -15.79 4.61
CA SER A 80 0.33 -15.04 3.67
C SER A 80 -0.60 -14.11 4.44
N PHE A 81 -0.62 -12.83 4.08
CA PHE A 81 -1.57 -11.86 4.61
C PHE A 81 -1.79 -10.73 3.60
N THR A 82 -2.89 -10.00 3.79
CA THR A 82 -3.19 -8.79 3.03
C THR A 82 -3.08 -7.60 3.97
N LEU A 83 -2.29 -6.60 3.60
CA LEU A 83 -2.13 -5.36 4.33
C LEU A 83 -2.84 -4.22 3.58
N GLU A 84 -3.79 -3.59 4.25
CA GLU A 84 -4.39 -2.33 3.82
C GLU A 84 -3.61 -1.18 4.47
N THR A 85 -3.11 -0.26 3.65
CA THR A 85 -2.27 0.87 4.04
C THR A 85 -2.48 2.02 3.06
N GLU A 86 -1.69 3.07 3.18
CA GLU A 86 -1.61 4.15 2.19
C GLU A 86 -0.17 4.23 1.69
N HIS A 87 0.02 4.65 0.43
CA HIS A 87 1.34 4.84 -0.14
C HIS A 87 1.49 6.26 -0.67
N SER A 88 2.66 6.86 -0.44
CA SER A 88 3.02 8.17 -0.96
C SER A 88 4.35 8.10 -1.69
N LEU A 89 4.37 8.52 -2.96
CA LEU A 89 5.61 8.60 -3.73
C LEU A 89 6.60 9.55 -3.05
N GLY A 90 7.72 9.02 -2.59
CA GLY A 90 8.75 9.77 -1.86
C GLY A 90 8.66 9.68 -0.33
N CYS A 91 7.59 9.08 0.21
CA CYS A 91 7.45 8.80 1.65
C CYS A 91 7.19 7.33 2.00
N GLY A 92 6.98 6.46 1.01
CA GLY A 92 6.77 5.03 1.25
C GLY A 92 5.35 4.74 1.75
N TYR A 93 5.21 3.66 2.52
CA TYR A 93 3.93 3.24 3.09
C TYR A 93 3.64 3.95 4.41
N ALA A 94 2.39 4.36 4.64
CA ALA A 94 1.95 5.05 5.85
C ALA A 94 2.01 4.16 7.10
N ARG A 95 1.84 2.85 6.89
CA ARG A 95 1.87 1.82 7.94
C ARG A 95 2.67 0.64 7.44
N CYS A 96 3.40 0.01 8.36
CA CYS A 96 4.10 -1.24 8.14
C CYS A 96 5.10 -1.12 6.99
N GLU A 97 5.96 -0.11 7.03
CA GLU A 97 7.04 0.03 6.03
C GLU A 97 8.05 -1.10 6.18
N ARG A 98 8.22 -1.59 7.42
CA ARG A 98 9.11 -2.71 7.75
C ARG A 98 8.33 -3.84 8.42
N LEU A 99 8.74 -5.05 8.06
CA LEU A 99 8.28 -6.29 8.65
C LEU A 99 9.39 -6.88 9.51
N ARG A 100 9.04 -7.33 10.71
CA ARG A 100 9.90 -8.10 11.59
C ARG A 100 9.35 -9.51 11.74
N PHE A 101 10.19 -10.51 11.50
CA PHE A 101 9.91 -11.92 11.70
C PHE A 101 10.58 -12.36 12.99
N SER A 102 9.81 -12.97 13.90
CA SER A 102 10.32 -13.43 15.20
C SER A 102 9.92 -14.87 15.45
N ALA A 103 10.85 -15.65 15.98
CA ALA A 103 10.63 -17.05 16.35
C ALA A 103 11.44 -17.41 17.62
N PRO A 104 11.21 -16.71 18.74
CA PRO A 104 12.07 -16.80 19.92
C PRO A 104 12.05 -18.20 20.55
N ASP A 105 10.91 -18.89 20.50
CA ASP A 105 10.75 -20.25 21.02
C ASP A 105 11.58 -21.30 20.24
N GLN A 106 12.13 -20.93 19.09
CA GLN A 106 12.95 -21.79 18.24
C GLN A 106 14.45 -21.47 18.34
N GLY A 107 14.84 -20.49 19.15
CA GLY A 107 16.24 -20.05 19.28
C GLY A 107 16.79 -19.47 17.98
N LEU A 108 15.96 -18.69 17.27
CA LEU A 108 16.31 -17.99 16.04
C LEU A 108 16.33 -16.48 16.29
N ASP A 109 17.27 -15.80 15.66
CA ASP A 109 17.36 -14.35 15.65
C ASP A 109 16.25 -13.76 14.78
N ASP A 110 15.75 -12.59 15.19
CA ASP A 110 14.76 -11.83 14.44
C ASP A 110 15.31 -11.43 13.06
N PHE A 111 14.44 -11.39 12.07
CA PHE A 111 14.76 -10.96 10.70
C PHE A 111 13.88 -9.77 10.31
N GLU A 112 14.47 -8.71 9.77
CA GLU A 112 13.75 -7.51 9.34
C GLU A 112 13.88 -7.29 7.82
N THR A 113 12.81 -6.82 7.19
CA THR A 113 12.76 -6.50 5.76
C THR A 113 11.78 -5.36 5.47
N THR A 114 11.86 -4.75 4.30
CA THR A 114 10.86 -3.76 3.85
C THR A 114 9.66 -4.45 3.21
N THR A 115 8.49 -3.83 3.32
CA THR A 115 7.20 -4.34 2.82
C THR A 115 7.07 -4.26 1.29
N ASP A 116 7.93 -3.48 0.63
CA ASP A 116 8.03 -3.40 -0.83
C ASP A 116 8.30 -4.77 -1.51
N LEU A 117 8.79 -5.76 -0.74
CA LEU A 117 9.07 -7.11 -1.21
C LEU A 117 7.85 -8.04 -1.02
N SER A 118 6.75 -7.73 -1.70
CA SER A 118 5.46 -8.37 -1.46
C SER A 118 5.28 -9.78 -2.05
N ASN A 119 6.08 -10.16 -3.07
CA ASN A 119 5.85 -11.40 -3.81
C ASN A 119 6.99 -12.42 -3.69
N GLY A 120 6.72 -13.53 -2.97
CA GLY A 120 7.57 -14.71 -2.96
C GLY A 120 8.88 -14.53 -2.20
N LEU A 121 8.89 -13.70 -1.16
CA LEU A 121 10.10 -13.46 -0.37
C LEU A 121 10.52 -14.74 0.35
N ARG A 122 11.82 -15.04 0.28
CA ARG A 122 12.43 -16.07 1.11
C ARG A 122 13.09 -15.42 2.32
N VAL A 123 12.56 -15.72 3.50
CA VAL A 123 13.06 -15.23 4.79
C VAL A 123 13.98 -16.31 5.38
N GLU A 124 15.21 -15.93 5.65
CA GLU A 124 16.26 -16.83 6.13
C GLU A 124 16.69 -16.40 7.54
N MET A 125 16.16 -17.10 8.55
CA MET A 125 16.44 -16.82 9.95
C MET A 125 17.67 -17.61 10.42
N GLN A 126 18.49 -16.97 11.26
CA GLN A 126 19.73 -17.52 11.77
C GLN A 126 19.56 -18.02 13.20
N PRO A 127 20.28 -19.07 13.64
CA PRO A 127 20.30 -19.48 15.04
C PRO A 127 20.89 -18.39 15.93
N SER A 128 20.24 -18.14 17.07
CA SER A 128 20.77 -17.26 18.12
C SER A 128 22.00 -17.90 18.76
N GLY A 129 23.10 -17.15 18.80
CA GLY A 129 24.40 -17.58 19.34
C GLY A 129 24.47 -17.69 20.86
#